data_AF-A0A964ZM11-F1
#
_entry.id   AF-A0A964ZM11-F1
#
_cell.length_a   1.000
_cell.length_b   1.000
_cell.length_c   1.000
_cell.angle_alpha   90.00
_cell.angle_beta   90.00
_cell.angle_gamma   90.00
#
_symmetry.space_group_name_H-M   'P 1'
#
loop_
_entity.id
_entity.type
_entity.pdbx_description
1 polymer ?
#
loop_
_entity_poly.entity_id
_entity_poly.type
_entity_poly.pdbx_seq_one_letter_code
_entity_poly.pdbx_strand_id
1 'polypeptide(L)' 'APTLRTMCSRMEELPDRILMYVEDGEALLEEILNKKLHPTTSLVRRSSLEDVFLRLTGRTLIE' A
#
# COMPACT_ATOMS: atom_id res chain seq x y z
N ALA A 1 10.16 4.98 -1.82
CA ALA A 1 9.95 6.08 -0.83
C ALA A 1 10.32 5.62 0.60
N PRO A 2 11.42 6.10 1.21
CA PRO A 2 11.96 5.53 2.45
C PRO A 2 11.02 5.68 3.66
N THR A 3 10.36 6.82 3.82
CA THR A 3 9.42 7.07 4.94
C THR A 3 8.18 6.18 4.88
N LEU A 4 7.65 5.91 3.68
CA LEU A 4 6.45 5.09 3.54
C LEU A 4 6.72 3.62 3.90
N ARG A 5 7.95 3.13 3.67
CA ARG A 5 8.31 1.72 3.93
C ARG A 5 8.24 1.36 5.40
N THR A 6 8.39 2.34 6.30
CA THR A 6 8.27 2.12 7.75
C THR A 6 6.83 2.12 8.24
N MET A 7 5.87 2.46 7.39
CA MET A 7 4.45 2.62 7.76
C MET A 7 3.58 1.41 7.37
N CYS A 8 4.14 0.42 6.68
CA CYS A 8 3.41 -0.76 6.24
C CYS A 8 4.25 -2.04 6.32
N SER A 9 3.56 -3.18 6.46
CA SER A 9 4.22 -4.49 6.55
C SER A 9 4.85 -4.94 5.22
N ARG A 10 4.26 -4.53 4.10
CA ARG A 10 4.74 -4.80 2.75
C ARG A 10 4.37 -3.65 1.84
N MET A 11 5.28 -3.33 0.93
CA MET A 11 5.11 -2.30 -0.08
C MET A 11 5.56 -2.81 -1.43
N GLU A 12 4.80 -2.47 -2.47
CA GLU A 12 5.19 -2.67 -3.86
C GLU A 12 5.23 -1.32 -4.56
N GLU A 13 6.35 -1.03 -5.21
CA GLU A 13 6.54 0.18 -6.00
C GLU A 13 6.33 -0.20 -7.47
N LEU A 14 5.25 0.32 -8.08
CA LEU A 14 4.93 0.16 -9.49
C LEU A 14 5.29 1.45 -10.25
N PRO A 15 5.32 1.44 -11.59
CA PRO A 15 5.71 2.61 -12.37
C PRO A 15 4.84 3.85 -12.13
N ASP A 16 3.55 3.67 -11.83
CA ASP A 16 2.57 4.75 -11.72
C ASP A 16 1.98 4.91 -10.31
N ARG A 17 2.21 3.95 -9.40
CA ARG A 17 1.59 3.93 -8.08
C ARG A 17 2.39 3.14 -7.06
N ILE A 18 2.04 3.34 -5.78
CA ILE A 18 2.58 2.56 -4.67
C ILE A 18 1.44 1.77 -4.04
N LEU A 19 1.63 0.46 -3.87
CA LEU A 19 0.73 -0.41 -3.11
C LEU A 19 1.30 -0.61 -1.71
N MET A 20 0.47 -0.41 -0.69
CA MET A 20 0.84 -0.55 0.71
C MET A 20 -0.12 -1.52 1.39
N TYR A 21 0.43 -2.60 1.92
CA TYR A 21 -0.35 -3.66 2.60
C TYR A 21 -0.31 -3.46 4.11
N VAL A 22 -1.48 -3.21 4.67
CA VAL A 22 -1.71 -2.96 6.09
C VAL A 22 -2.99 -3.63 6.57
N GLU A 23 -3.16 -3.71 7.88
CA GLU A 23 -4.39 -4.22 8.48
C GLU A 23 -5.53 -3.20 8.39
N ASP A 24 -5.23 -1.91 8.56
CA ASP A 24 -6.19 -0.81 8.44
C ASP A 24 -5.65 0.26 7.47
N GLY A 25 -6.25 0.31 6.27
CA GLY A 25 -5.86 1.24 5.22
C GLY A 25 -6.31 2.68 5.46
N GLU A 26 -7.41 2.90 6.19
CA GLU A 26 -7.90 4.24 6.49
C GLU A 26 -7.00 4.92 7.51
N ALA A 27 -6.65 4.20 8.58
CA ALA A 27 -5.72 4.70 9.59
C ALA A 27 -4.35 5.06 9.00
N LEU A 28 -3.85 4.23 8.08
CA LEU A 28 -2.61 4.50 7.37
C LEU A 28 -2.69 5.74 6.49
N LEU A 29 -3.78 5.90 5.74
CA LEU A 29 -3.98 7.06 4.88
C LEU A 29 -4.03 8.35 5.72
N GLU A 30 -4.71 8.32 6.85
CA GLU A 30 -4.73 9.43 7.80
C GLU A 30 -3.31 9.79 8.29
N GLU A 31 -2.50 8.79 8.65
CA GLU A 31 -1.11 9.01 9.05
C GLU A 31 -0.25 9.64 7.93
N ILE A 32 -0.42 9.18 6.69
CA ILE A 32 0.27 9.73 5.51
C ILE A 32 -0.05 11.21 5.33
N LEU A 33 -1.33 11.56 5.38
CA LEU A 33 -1.80 12.94 5.24
C LEU A 33 -1.30 13.81 6.40
N ASN A 34 -1.31 13.30 7.64
CA ASN A 34 -0.79 13.98 8.82
C ASN A 34 0.73 14.25 8.74
N LYS A 35 1.48 13.38 8.05
CA LYS A 35 2.91 13.59 7.73
C LYS A 35 3.14 14.59 6.59
N LYS A 36 2.09 15.27 6.10
CA LYS A 36 2.14 16.22 4.97
C LYS A 36 2.65 15.59 3.67
N LEU A 37 2.41 14.29 3.50
CA LEU A 37 2.61 13.62 2.22
C LEU A 37 1.34 13.85 1.38
N HIS A 38 1.53 14.22 0.13
CA HIS A 38 0.44 14.59 -0.78
C HIS A 38 0.34 13.59 -1.94
N PRO A 39 -0.31 12.42 -1.73
CA PRO A 39 -0.59 11.49 -2.83
C PRO A 39 -1.52 12.14 -3.85
N THR A 40 -1.22 12.01 -5.15
CA THR A 40 -2.05 12.55 -6.23
C THR A 40 -3.45 11.95 -6.24
N THR A 41 -3.52 10.63 -6.01
CA THR A 41 -4.76 9.88 -5.84
C THR A 41 -4.55 8.86 -4.73
N SER A 42 -5.61 8.56 -3.98
CA SER A 42 -5.59 7.56 -2.91
C SER A 42 -6.80 6.64 -3.08
N LEU A 43 -6.57 5.33 -2.94
CA LEU A 43 -7.62 4.31 -2.97
C LEU A 43 -7.38 3.35 -1.81
N VAL A 44 -8.27 3.39 -0.82
CA VAL A 44 -8.32 2.38 0.24
C VAL A 44 -9.37 1.35 -0.17
N ARG A 45 -8.96 0.08 -0.23
CA ARG A 45 -9.87 -1.03 -0.46
C ARG A 45 -9.48 -2.22 0.39
N ARG A 46 -10.45 -3.09 0.65
CA ARG A 46 -10.18 -4.39 1.26
C ARG A 46 -9.37 -5.26 0.31
N SER A 47 -8.52 -6.11 0.88
CA SER A 47 -7.81 -7.15 0.13
C SER A 47 -8.80 -8.09 -0.55
N SER A 48 -8.51 -8.44 -1.80
CA SER A 48 -9.21 -9.44 -2.59
C SER A 48 -8.52 -10.81 -2.44
N LEU A 49 -9.10 -11.85 -3.04
CA LEU A 49 -8.47 -13.16 -3.11
C LEU A 49 -7.12 -13.11 -3.84
N GLU A 50 -6.99 -12.25 -4.85
CA GLU A 50 -5.74 -12.02 -5.56
C GLU A 50 -4.68 -11.42 -4.65
N ASP A 51 -5.01 -10.40 -3.85
CA ASP A 51 -4.06 -9.81 -2.90
C ASP A 51 -3.59 -10.85 -1.87
N VAL A 52 -4.51 -11.69 -1.39
CA VAL A 52 -4.18 -12.79 -0.47
C VAL A 52 -3.29 -13.83 -1.16
N PHE A 53 -3.58 -14.17 -2.42
CA PHE A 53 -2.77 -15.10 -3.21
C PHE A 53 -1.35 -14.57 -3.43
N LEU A 54 -1.19 -13.32 -3.85
CA LEU A 54 0.12 -12.68 -4.02
C LEU A 54 0.89 -12.61 -2.70
N ARG A 55 0.19 -12.33 -1.59
CA ARG A 55 0.77 -12.34 -0.25
C ARG A 55 1.28 -13.72 0.15
N LEU A 56 0.47 -14.76 -0.02
CA LEU A 56 0.82 -16.14 0.39
C LEU A 56 1.88 -16.78 -0.52
N THR A 57 1.88 -16.44 -1.81
CA THR A 57 2.81 -17.03 -2.78
C THR A 57 4.12 -16.24 -2.93
N GLY A 58 4.21 -15.04 -2.35
CA GLY A 58 5.37 -14.16 -2.50
C GLY A 58 5.51 -13.57 -3.91
N ARG A 59 4.50 -13.71 -4.77
CA ARG A 59 4.44 -13.07 -6.09
C ARG A 59 4.05 -11.59 -5.93
N THR A 60 4.44 -10.78 -6.91
CA THR A 60 4.09 -9.36 -7.01
C THR A 60 3.01 -9.16 -8.07
N LEU A 61 2.33 -8.02 -8.02
CA LEU A 61 1.44 -7.63 -9.12
C LEU A 61 2.30 -7.39 -10.38
N ILE A 62 1.84 -7.86 -11.54
CA ILE A 62 2.53 -7.72 -12.84
C ILE A 62 1.60 -6.98 -13.80
N GLU A 63 1.26 -5.73 -13.49
CA GLU A 63 0.62 -4.78 -14.42
C GLU A 63 1.15 -3.37 -14.18
#